data_AF-A0A969EV83-F1
#
_entry.id   AF-A0A969EV83-F1
#
_cell.length_a   1.000
_cell.length_b   1.000
_cell.length_c   1.000
_cell.angle_alpha   90.00
_cell.angle_beta   90.00
_cell.angle_gamma   90.00
#
_symmetry.space_group_name_H-M   'P 1'
#
loop_
_entity.id
_entity.type
_entity.pdbx_description
1 polymer ?
#
loop_
_entity_poly.entity_id
_entity_poly.type
_entity_poly.pdbx_seq_one_letter_code
_entity_poly.pdbx_strand_id
1 'polypeptide(L)'
;MKQILRQSNLSGALLVGAKFHGADLSNADLAGADLRNAEFRQAKLDCANLRGASLQDANLRWANLSGADLSGADLSGAVLSGATLTGANLAGAILIDTTFVHADLTRANLTEVDWVGADFTAAQLTGVKLYNTRPFGATFEGIECQWIDLSPNGDRSSTFQFASRNAYEYFYKAAPMVEIVIDGRLNTESHSALAVIYQRLARQLKTNLPTPEIIPHRKRTRLTFALRRDEKLFLTAYTMMFPFTDAVISHQALIEQLRSITQECLQQPKPQMQAFQRMVTNLNQQRQKIITDMQLQSLAQSVQSVPFFQAPTRIIVTNSSAQELLLYSNPTFGRRSNQMLTDCIESEKTVLQTIGGRLSRPRRDEIIQFINQFRWSEHYLRGLSS
;
A
#
# COMPACT_ATOMS: atom_id res chain seq x y z
N MET A 1 -17.35 42.88 -1.11
CA MET A 1 -18.76 42.74 -1.54
C MET A 1 -19.10 41.26 -1.46
N LYS A 2 -20.10 40.83 -0.70
CA LYS A 2 -20.48 39.41 -0.63
C LYS A 2 -21.17 39.03 -1.94
N GLN A 3 -20.59 38.11 -2.71
CA GLN A 3 -21.21 37.59 -3.93
C GLN A 3 -22.29 36.58 -3.53
N ILE A 4 -23.50 36.77 -4.05
CA ILE A 4 -24.63 35.84 -3.85
C ILE A 4 -24.86 35.13 -5.18
N LEU A 5 -24.53 33.85 -5.22
CA LEU A 5 -24.61 32.95 -6.38
C LEU A 5 -25.39 31.68 -6.00
N ARG A 6 -26.34 31.80 -5.07
CA ARG A 6 -27.20 30.69 -4.67
C ARG A 6 -27.95 30.12 -5.87
N GLN A 7 -27.97 28.79 -5.97
CA GLN A 7 -28.69 28.07 -7.03
C GLN A 7 -28.27 28.47 -8.46
N SER A 8 -27.13 29.16 -8.62
CA SER A 8 -26.65 29.55 -9.95
C SER A 8 -26.15 28.33 -10.71
N ASN A 9 -26.37 28.31 -12.02
CA ASN A 9 -25.74 27.34 -12.90
C ASN A 9 -24.39 27.88 -13.41
N LEU A 10 -23.32 27.26 -12.93
CA LEU A 10 -21.93 27.47 -13.29
C LEU A 10 -21.28 26.15 -13.76
N SER A 11 -22.09 25.19 -14.21
CA SER A 11 -21.61 23.90 -14.71
C SER A 11 -20.67 24.10 -15.91
N GLY A 12 -19.53 23.41 -15.89
CA GLY A 12 -18.50 23.52 -16.92
C GLY A 12 -17.84 24.90 -17.03
N ALA A 13 -18.10 25.82 -16.10
CA ALA A 13 -17.55 27.18 -16.19
C ALA A 13 -16.02 27.19 -16.01
N LEU A 14 -15.35 28.08 -16.74
CA LEU A 14 -13.93 28.34 -16.60
C LEU A 14 -13.71 29.44 -15.55
N LEU A 15 -13.37 29.03 -14.33
CA LEU A 15 -13.32 29.87 -13.13
C LEU A 15 -11.95 29.76 -12.42
N VAL A 16 -10.89 29.51 -13.20
CA VAL A 16 -9.51 29.42 -12.71
C VAL A 16 -9.13 30.73 -11.99
N GLY A 17 -8.68 30.61 -10.74
CA GLY A 17 -8.30 31.76 -9.91
C GLY A 17 -9.46 32.67 -9.50
N ALA A 18 -10.71 32.26 -9.71
CA ALA A 18 -11.87 33.05 -9.35
C ALA A 18 -11.92 33.31 -7.83
N LYS A 19 -12.38 34.52 -7.46
CA LYS A 19 -12.41 34.98 -6.07
C LYS A 19 -13.83 34.91 -5.50
N PHE A 20 -14.11 33.84 -4.76
CA PHE A 20 -15.37 33.55 -4.07
C PHE A 20 -15.26 33.66 -2.54
N HIS A 21 -14.29 34.41 -2.02
CA HIS A 21 -14.10 34.58 -0.58
C HIS A 21 -15.39 35.07 0.10
N GLY A 22 -15.92 34.28 1.03
CA GLY A 22 -17.17 34.57 1.75
C GLY A 22 -18.43 34.63 0.87
N ALA A 23 -18.35 34.14 -0.37
CA ALA A 23 -19.48 34.09 -1.28
C ALA A 23 -20.50 33.03 -0.84
N ASP A 24 -21.74 33.23 -1.23
CA ASP A 24 -22.84 32.32 -0.97
C ASP A 24 -23.20 31.58 -2.27
N LEU A 25 -22.71 30.35 -2.40
CA LEU A 25 -22.93 29.41 -3.52
C LEU A 25 -23.76 28.19 -3.06
N SER A 26 -24.56 28.32 -1.99
CA SER A 26 -25.39 27.22 -1.52
C SER A 26 -26.31 26.72 -2.65
N ASN A 27 -26.34 25.40 -2.85
CA ASN A 27 -27.07 24.73 -3.95
C ASN A 27 -26.68 25.17 -5.38
N ALA A 28 -25.54 25.83 -5.57
CA ALA A 28 -25.06 26.14 -6.92
C ALA A 28 -24.65 24.87 -7.67
N ASP A 29 -24.85 24.88 -8.99
CA ASP A 29 -24.35 23.83 -9.87
C ASP A 29 -22.99 24.23 -10.45
N LEU A 30 -21.93 23.56 -10.02
CA LEU A 30 -20.54 23.75 -10.42
C LEU A 30 -19.99 22.45 -11.02
N ALA A 31 -20.86 21.52 -11.48
CA ALA A 31 -20.42 20.25 -12.03
C ALA A 31 -19.46 20.46 -13.21
N GLY A 32 -18.32 19.79 -13.17
CA GLY A 32 -17.27 19.88 -14.20
C GLY A 32 -16.64 21.27 -14.35
N ALA A 33 -16.88 22.22 -13.45
CA ALA A 33 -16.26 23.53 -13.51
C ALA A 33 -14.74 23.44 -13.29
N ASP A 34 -14.00 24.32 -13.98
CA ASP A 34 -12.56 24.49 -13.75
C ASP A 34 -12.34 25.57 -12.70
N LEU A 35 -12.07 25.14 -11.48
CA LEU A 35 -11.91 25.94 -10.26
C LEU A 35 -10.47 25.89 -9.73
N ARG A 36 -9.50 25.57 -10.59
CA ARG A 36 -8.08 25.54 -10.21
C ARG A 36 -7.65 26.86 -9.61
N ASN A 37 -6.93 26.81 -8.49
CA ASN A 37 -6.47 27.99 -7.75
C ASN A 37 -7.59 28.96 -7.30
N ALA A 38 -8.86 28.54 -7.29
CA ALA A 38 -9.95 29.41 -6.88
C ALA A 38 -9.93 29.66 -5.35
N GLU A 39 -10.39 30.85 -4.96
CA GLU A 39 -10.40 31.31 -3.57
C GLU A 39 -11.81 31.19 -2.98
N PHE A 40 -12.05 30.14 -2.19
CA PHE A 40 -13.32 29.83 -1.52
C PHE A 40 -13.27 29.97 -0.01
N ARG A 41 -12.24 30.63 0.55
CA ARG A 41 -12.12 30.82 1.99
C ARG A 41 -13.43 31.36 2.58
N GLN A 42 -13.99 30.69 3.59
CA GLN A 42 -15.27 31.04 4.24
C GLN A 42 -16.51 31.07 3.31
N ALA A 43 -16.44 30.50 2.11
CA ALA A 43 -17.59 30.41 1.22
C ALA A 43 -18.64 29.43 1.76
N LYS A 44 -19.90 29.65 1.38
CA LYS A 44 -20.99 28.69 1.60
C LYS A 44 -21.22 27.92 0.32
N LEU A 45 -21.01 26.61 0.38
CA LEU A 45 -21.15 25.63 -0.69
C LEU A 45 -22.02 24.45 -0.21
N ASP A 46 -22.85 24.66 0.81
CA ASP A 46 -23.74 23.63 1.32
C ASP A 46 -24.69 23.17 0.21
N CYS A 47 -24.79 21.85 0.06
CA CYS A 47 -25.53 21.17 -1.01
C CYS A 47 -25.14 21.59 -2.44
N ALA A 48 -23.96 22.20 -2.66
CA ALA A 48 -23.50 22.52 -4.00
C ALA A 48 -23.13 21.24 -4.78
N ASN A 49 -23.36 21.27 -6.09
CA ASN A 49 -22.95 20.20 -7.00
C ASN A 49 -21.57 20.54 -7.57
N LEU A 50 -20.52 19.89 -7.09
CA LEU A 50 -19.12 20.01 -7.53
C LEU A 50 -18.65 18.72 -8.22
N ARG A 51 -19.58 17.87 -8.69
CA ARG A 51 -19.25 16.59 -9.31
C ARG A 51 -18.28 16.78 -10.48
N GLY A 52 -17.16 16.08 -10.46
CA GLY A 52 -16.13 16.15 -11.50
C GLY A 52 -15.46 17.52 -11.67
N ALA A 53 -15.63 18.45 -10.73
CA ALA A 53 -14.98 19.75 -10.80
C ALA A 53 -13.46 19.62 -10.58
N SER A 54 -12.70 20.52 -11.21
CA SER A 54 -11.24 20.64 -11.05
C SER A 54 -10.95 21.70 -9.98
N LEU A 55 -10.60 21.28 -8.77
CA LEU A 55 -10.35 22.13 -7.59
C LEU A 55 -8.87 22.11 -7.19
N GLN A 56 -7.97 21.77 -8.11
CA GLN A 56 -6.54 21.66 -7.78
C GLN A 56 -6.02 22.99 -7.23
N ASP A 57 -5.28 22.92 -6.13
CA ASP A 57 -4.73 24.06 -5.40
C ASP A 57 -5.77 25.11 -4.93
N ALA A 58 -7.07 24.77 -4.92
CA ALA A 58 -8.11 25.69 -4.46
C ALA A 58 -8.05 25.92 -2.94
N ASN A 59 -8.31 27.15 -2.51
CA ASN A 59 -8.32 27.51 -1.09
C ASN A 59 -9.74 27.50 -0.53
N LEU A 60 -10.10 26.43 0.17
CA LEU A 60 -11.42 26.15 0.75
C LEU A 60 -11.42 26.27 2.29
N ARG A 61 -10.42 26.96 2.87
CA ARG A 61 -10.30 27.11 4.33
C ARG A 61 -11.58 27.67 4.95
N TRP A 62 -12.10 26.98 5.96
CA TRP A 62 -13.34 27.32 6.66
C TRP A 62 -14.59 27.43 5.76
N ALA A 63 -14.58 26.83 4.57
CA ALA A 63 -15.76 26.75 3.73
C ALA A 63 -16.77 25.76 4.32
N ASN A 64 -18.06 26.02 4.08
CA ASN A 64 -19.12 25.06 4.39
C ASN A 64 -19.50 24.27 3.14
N LEU A 65 -19.14 23.00 3.08
CA LEU A 65 -19.43 22.01 2.03
C LEU A 65 -20.39 20.93 2.53
N SER A 66 -21.16 21.20 3.59
CA SER A 66 -22.09 20.21 4.16
C SER A 66 -23.04 19.69 3.09
N GLY A 67 -23.09 18.36 2.92
CA GLY A 67 -23.93 17.70 1.90
C GLY A 67 -23.58 18.02 0.44
N ALA A 68 -22.45 18.67 0.15
CA ALA A 68 -22.02 18.94 -1.23
C ALA A 68 -21.67 17.62 -1.97
N ASP A 69 -21.92 17.59 -3.28
CA ASP A 69 -21.50 16.48 -4.14
C ASP A 69 -20.16 16.80 -4.80
N LEU A 70 -19.08 16.21 -4.30
CA LEU A 70 -17.71 16.30 -4.82
C LEU A 70 -17.30 15.00 -5.53
N SER A 71 -18.26 14.16 -5.94
CA SER A 71 -17.93 12.87 -6.55
C SER A 71 -17.10 13.03 -7.83
N GLY A 72 -15.99 12.30 -7.88
CA GLY A 72 -15.02 12.37 -8.98
C GLY A 72 -14.32 13.73 -9.15
N ALA A 73 -14.44 14.66 -8.20
CA ALA A 73 -13.71 15.93 -8.26
C ALA A 73 -12.21 15.72 -8.00
N ASP A 74 -11.38 16.58 -8.56
CA ASP A 74 -9.94 16.59 -8.31
C ASP A 74 -9.60 17.73 -7.35
N LEU A 75 -9.28 17.39 -6.11
CA LEU A 75 -8.89 18.31 -5.04
C LEU A 75 -7.38 18.27 -4.77
N SER A 76 -6.57 17.81 -5.73
CA SER A 76 -5.12 17.69 -5.53
C SER A 76 -4.50 19.01 -5.06
N GLY A 77 -3.78 18.99 -3.94
CA GLY A 77 -3.18 20.20 -3.33
C GLY A 77 -4.18 21.21 -2.73
N ALA A 78 -5.49 20.96 -2.79
CA ALA A 78 -6.50 21.88 -2.25
C ALA A 78 -6.40 21.98 -0.72
N VAL A 79 -6.74 23.16 -0.18
CA VAL A 79 -6.65 23.42 1.27
C VAL A 79 -8.03 23.59 1.89
N LEU A 80 -8.49 22.58 2.61
CA LEU A 80 -9.78 22.51 3.31
C LEU A 80 -9.63 22.65 4.83
N SER A 81 -8.55 23.28 5.33
CA SER A 81 -8.34 23.39 6.78
C SER A 81 -9.53 24.06 7.48
N GLY A 82 -10.09 23.40 8.48
CA GLY A 82 -11.27 23.86 9.23
C GLY A 82 -12.57 23.93 8.43
N ALA A 83 -12.64 23.31 7.24
CA ALA A 83 -13.87 23.24 6.46
C ALA A 83 -14.88 22.24 7.04
N THR A 84 -16.16 22.46 6.78
CA THR A 84 -17.24 21.54 7.17
C THR A 84 -17.68 20.74 5.95
N LEU A 85 -17.44 19.44 5.94
CA LEU A 85 -17.82 18.47 4.89
C LEU A 85 -18.80 17.41 5.43
N THR A 86 -19.56 17.73 6.48
CA THR A 86 -20.51 16.80 7.09
C THR A 86 -21.47 16.24 6.03
N GLY A 87 -21.49 14.92 5.86
CA GLY A 87 -22.32 14.24 4.87
C GLY A 87 -21.99 14.53 3.40
N ALA A 88 -20.88 15.19 3.10
CA ALA A 88 -20.47 15.45 1.71
C ALA A 88 -20.13 14.15 0.98
N ASN A 89 -20.36 14.12 -0.34
CA ASN A 89 -20.04 12.98 -1.18
C ASN A 89 -18.71 13.19 -1.92
N LEU A 90 -17.62 12.55 -1.48
CA LEU A 90 -16.32 12.59 -2.16
C LEU A 90 -15.99 11.27 -2.88
N ALA A 91 -17.00 10.46 -3.23
CA ALA A 91 -16.76 9.17 -3.88
C ALA A 91 -15.91 9.31 -5.15
N GLY A 92 -14.81 8.55 -5.23
CA GLY A 92 -13.88 8.58 -6.36
C GLY A 92 -13.13 9.90 -6.56
N ALA A 93 -13.16 10.81 -5.59
CA ALA A 93 -12.40 12.06 -5.66
C ALA A 93 -10.88 11.81 -5.55
N ILE A 94 -10.10 12.68 -6.19
CA ILE A 94 -8.64 12.71 -6.07
C ILE A 94 -8.30 13.69 -4.95
N LEU A 95 -7.70 13.19 -3.87
CA LEU A 95 -7.36 13.93 -2.65
C LEU A 95 -5.84 13.98 -2.43
N ILE A 96 -5.05 13.90 -3.51
CA ILE A 96 -3.59 13.83 -3.42
C ILE A 96 -3.05 15.13 -2.83
N ASP A 97 -2.22 15.05 -1.79
CA ASP A 97 -1.66 16.21 -1.09
C ASP A 97 -2.72 17.23 -0.59
N THR A 98 -3.99 16.81 -0.46
CA THR A 98 -5.08 17.66 0.04
C THR A 98 -5.00 17.84 1.56
N THR A 99 -5.21 19.07 2.04
CA THR A 99 -5.17 19.37 3.48
C THR A 99 -6.58 19.41 4.08
N PHE A 100 -6.89 18.50 4.99
CA PHE A 100 -8.12 18.42 5.80
C PHE A 100 -7.89 18.75 7.28
N VAL A 101 -6.81 19.45 7.63
CA VAL A 101 -6.46 19.78 9.02
C VAL A 101 -7.63 20.46 9.73
N HIS A 102 -8.09 19.89 10.86
CA HIS A 102 -9.27 20.36 11.61
C HIS A 102 -10.61 20.37 10.84
N ALA A 103 -10.70 19.70 9.69
CA ALA A 103 -11.94 19.61 8.93
C ALA A 103 -12.92 18.62 9.59
N ASP A 104 -14.22 18.89 9.42
CA ASP A 104 -15.27 17.96 9.83
C ASP A 104 -15.77 17.16 8.63
N LEU A 105 -15.38 15.90 8.51
CA LEU A 105 -15.87 14.96 7.49
C LEU A 105 -16.87 13.95 8.07
N THR A 106 -17.54 14.27 9.18
CA THR A 106 -18.51 13.36 9.81
C THR A 106 -19.52 12.86 8.77
N ARG A 107 -19.60 11.53 8.63
CA ARG A 107 -20.47 10.83 7.65
C ARG A 107 -20.22 11.18 6.18
N ALA A 108 -19.08 11.76 5.83
CA ALA A 108 -18.70 11.96 4.44
C ALA A 108 -18.47 10.63 3.72
N ASN A 109 -18.69 10.63 2.41
CA ASN A 109 -18.43 9.47 1.57
C ASN A 109 -17.02 9.55 0.98
N LEU A 110 -16.09 8.71 1.46
CA LEU A 110 -14.70 8.64 0.99
C LEU A 110 -14.43 7.30 0.29
N THR A 111 -15.44 6.69 -0.34
CA THR A 111 -15.27 5.46 -1.10
C THR A 111 -14.42 5.70 -2.35
N GLU A 112 -13.46 4.81 -2.61
CA GLU A 112 -12.63 4.82 -3.82
C GLU A 112 -11.80 6.09 -4.02
N VAL A 113 -11.53 6.84 -2.96
CA VAL A 113 -10.65 8.02 -3.04
C VAL A 113 -9.18 7.63 -3.14
N ASP A 114 -8.39 8.46 -3.82
CA ASP A 114 -6.94 8.44 -3.71
C ASP A 114 -6.48 9.62 -2.85
N TRP A 115 -5.97 9.34 -1.65
CA TRP A 115 -5.59 10.34 -0.66
C TRP A 115 -4.10 10.32 -0.33
N VAL A 116 -3.26 9.84 -1.26
CA VAL A 116 -1.81 9.82 -1.03
C VAL A 116 -1.31 11.23 -0.75
N GLY A 117 -0.58 11.41 0.34
CA GLY A 117 -0.10 12.71 0.82
C GLY A 117 -1.15 13.56 1.55
N ALA A 118 -2.42 13.14 1.61
CA ALA A 118 -3.46 13.91 2.28
C ALA A 118 -3.20 14.04 3.79
N ASP A 119 -3.55 15.19 4.34
CA ASP A 119 -3.37 15.50 5.76
C ASP A 119 -4.72 15.63 6.47
N PHE A 120 -5.10 14.61 7.25
CA PHE A 120 -6.30 14.61 8.10
C PHE A 120 -5.99 15.01 9.55
N THR A 121 -4.86 15.67 9.84
CA THR A 121 -4.48 15.97 11.23
C THR A 121 -5.61 16.69 11.98
N ALA A 122 -6.01 16.12 13.11
CA ALA A 122 -7.11 16.59 13.95
C ALA A 122 -8.47 16.76 13.23
N ALA A 123 -8.71 16.03 12.14
CA ALA A 123 -9.99 15.97 11.46
C ALA A 123 -11.00 15.06 12.18
N GLN A 124 -12.29 15.32 11.98
CA GLN A 124 -13.36 14.44 12.44
C GLN A 124 -13.77 13.50 11.31
N LEU A 125 -13.61 12.19 11.52
CA LEU A 125 -13.90 11.14 10.55
C LEU A 125 -14.99 10.18 11.05
N THR A 126 -15.81 10.56 12.03
CA THR A 126 -16.81 9.65 12.58
C THR A 126 -17.88 9.32 11.56
N GLY A 127 -18.05 8.02 11.28
CA GLY A 127 -19.03 7.49 10.34
C GLY A 127 -18.70 7.68 8.87
N VAL A 128 -17.44 8.00 8.52
CA VAL A 128 -17.04 8.08 7.11
C VAL A 128 -17.16 6.71 6.43
N LYS A 129 -17.42 6.75 5.13
CA LYS A 129 -17.49 5.55 4.28
C LYS A 129 -16.13 5.31 3.61
N LEU A 130 -15.54 4.14 3.77
CA LEU A 130 -14.19 3.78 3.29
C LEU A 130 -14.15 2.47 2.49
N TYR A 131 -15.19 2.18 1.72
CA TYR A 131 -15.18 1.04 0.82
C TYR A 131 -14.18 1.23 -0.33
N ASN A 132 -13.35 0.20 -0.53
CA ASN A 132 -12.30 0.16 -1.56
C ASN A 132 -11.30 1.34 -1.50
N THR A 133 -11.13 1.92 -0.30
CA THR A 133 -10.14 2.97 0.01
C THR A 133 -8.92 2.35 0.69
N ARG A 134 -7.72 2.83 0.36
CA ARG A 134 -6.47 2.28 0.95
C ARG A 134 -6.30 2.82 2.37
N PRO A 135 -5.98 2.01 3.39
CA PRO A 135 -5.89 2.49 4.77
C PRO A 135 -4.59 3.27 5.10
N PHE A 136 -3.72 3.52 4.11
CA PHE A 136 -2.42 4.19 4.27
C PHE A 136 -2.28 5.31 3.25
N GLY A 137 -1.17 6.04 3.36
CA GLY A 137 -0.77 7.07 2.41
C GLY A 137 -1.21 8.46 2.82
N ALA A 138 -2.02 8.60 3.88
CA ALA A 138 -2.43 9.87 4.45
C ALA A 138 -2.00 9.97 5.92
N THR A 139 -1.95 11.19 6.43
CA THR A 139 -1.65 11.48 7.84
C THR A 139 -2.94 11.51 8.65
N PHE A 140 -3.00 10.77 9.75
CA PHE A 140 -4.17 10.65 10.63
C PHE A 140 -3.86 11.02 12.08
N GLU A 141 -2.88 11.92 12.29
CA GLU A 141 -2.48 12.33 13.63
C GLU A 141 -3.61 13.09 14.34
N GLY A 142 -3.98 12.65 15.55
CA GLY A 142 -4.97 13.33 16.37
C GLY A 142 -6.41 13.31 15.82
N ILE A 143 -6.74 12.46 14.84
CA ILE A 143 -8.12 12.39 14.33
C ILE A 143 -9.13 11.96 15.40
N GLU A 144 -10.36 12.39 15.23
CA GLU A 144 -11.50 11.90 15.99
C GLU A 144 -12.36 10.97 15.12
N CYS A 145 -12.31 9.67 15.40
CA CYS A 145 -13.09 8.67 14.67
C CYS A 145 -13.60 7.59 15.63
N GLN A 146 -14.91 7.53 15.83
CA GLN A 146 -15.53 6.50 16.68
C GLN A 146 -15.83 5.22 15.92
N TRP A 147 -16.20 5.34 14.65
CA TRP A 147 -16.50 4.23 13.77
C TRP A 147 -16.39 4.64 12.31
N ILE A 148 -16.20 3.66 11.42
CA ILE A 148 -16.25 3.82 9.97
C ILE A 148 -17.20 2.81 9.35
N ASP A 149 -17.75 3.14 8.18
CA ASP A 149 -18.53 2.24 7.34
C ASP A 149 -17.64 1.68 6.23
N LEU A 150 -17.57 0.35 6.15
CA LEU A 150 -16.81 -0.40 5.17
C LEU A 150 -17.73 -1.08 4.15
N SER A 151 -19.04 -0.83 4.20
CA SER A 151 -19.96 -1.46 3.27
C SER A 151 -19.92 -0.83 1.86
N PRO A 152 -20.10 -1.61 0.79
CA PRO A 152 -20.06 -1.11 -0.58
C PRO A 152 -21.03 0.04 -0.86
N ASN A 153 -22.22 -0.01 -0.25
CA ASN A 153 -23.30 0.94 -0.50
C ASN A 153 -23.40 2.02 0.61
N GLY A 154 -22.56 1.93 1.65
CA GLY A 154 -22.65 2.78 2.83
C GLY A 154 -23.97 2.64 3.59
N ASP A 155 -24.51 1.42 3.59
CA ASP A 155 -25.71 0.97 4.31
C ASP A 155 -25.41 0.48 5.73
N ARG A 156 -24.15 0.61 6.20
CA ARG A 156 -23.68 0.15 7.51
C ARG A 156 -23.77 -1.36 7.74
N SER A 157 -23.91 -2.16 6.69
CA SER A 157 -23.86 -3.63 6.79
C SER A 157 -22.49 -4.16 7.22
N SER A 158 -21.43 -3.35 7.08
CA SER A 158 -20.10 -3.63 7.58
C SER A 158 -19.55 -2.37 8.23
N THR A 159 -19.55 -2.31 9.56
CA THR A 159 -18.96 -1.20 10.31
C THR A 159 -17.78 -1.66 11.13
N PHE A 160 -16.80 -0.77 11.29
CA PHE A 160 -15.67 -0.97 12.18
C PHE A 160 -15.76 0.08 13.29
N GLN A 161 -15.90 -0.38 14.54
CA GLN A 161 -15.89 0.49 15.71
C GLN A 161 -14.50 0.46 16.34
N PHE A 162 -13.96 1.63 16.66
CA PHE A 162 -12.66 1.74 17.32
C PHE A 162 -12.85 1.52 18.81
N ALA A 163 -12.07 0.58 19.38
CA ALA A 163 -12.15 0.29 20.81
C ALA A 163 -11.56 1.42 21.66
N SER A 164 -10.65 2.20 21.06
CA SER A 164 -10.01 3.35 21.65
C SER A 164 -10.11 4.58 20.74
N ARG A 165 -9.63 5.74 21.20
CA ARG A 165 -9.46 6.91 20.32
C ARG A 165 -8.31 6.74 19.31
N ASN A 166 -7.75 5.53 19.18
CA ASN A 166 -6.62 5.27 18.32
C ASN A 166 -7.06 4.96 16.88
N ALA A 167 -6.98 5.98 16.04
CA ALA A 167 -7.10 5.91 14.59
C ALA A 167 -6.33 4.75 13.94
N TYR A 168 -5.16 4.41 14.50
CA TYR A 168 -4.25 3.44 13.90
C TYR A 168 -4.75 1.98 14.02
N GLU A 169 -5.91 1.71 14.64
CA GLU A 169 -6.54 0.38 14.59
C GLU A 169 -6.92 -0.01 13.15
N TYR A 170 -7.32 0.97 12.32
CA TYR A 170 -7.62 0.78 10.89
C TYR A 170 -6.60 1.47 9.98
N PHE A 171 -6.23 2.72 10.28
CA PHE A 171 -5.33 3.50 9.44
C PHE A 171 -3.88 3.06 9.64
N TYR A 172 -3.25 2.56 8.59
CA TYR A 172 -1.88 2.05 8.62
C TYR A 172 -0.88 3.21 8.59
N LYS A 173 0.24 3.06 9.30
CA LYS A 173 1.32 4.06 9.30
C LYS A 173 2.07 4.08 7.97
N ALA A 174 2.27 2.91 7.37
CA ALA A 174 2.95 2.75 6.10
C ALA A 174 2.28 1.69 5.24
N ALA A 175 2.50 1.77 3.93
CA ALA A 175 2.15 0.68 3.02
C ALA A 175 3.02 -0.54 3.33
N PRO A 176 2.44 -1.73 3.55
CA PRO A 176 3.24 -2.95 3.61
C PRO A 176 3.98 -3.13 2.29
N MET A 177 5.29 -3.37 2.33
CA MET A 177 6.12 -3.40 1.12
C MET A 177 7.19 -4.49 1.16
N VAL A 178 7.55 -4.97 -0.02
CA VAL A 178 8.73 -5.82 -0.24
C VAL A 178 9.71 -5.02 -1.09
N GLU A 179 10.95 -4.87 -0.63
CA GLU A 179 12.04 -4.26 -1.38
C GLU A 179 13.11 -5.33 -1.70
N ILE A 180 13.45 -5.46 -2.98
CA ILE A 180 14.59 -6.26 -3.44
C ILE A 180 15.65 -5.31 -3.96
N VAL A 181 16.81 -5.35 -3.32
CA VAL A 181 17.97 -4.52 -3.67
C VAL A 181 19.00 -5.37 -4.39
N ILE A 182 19.41 -4.92 -5.57
CA ILE A 182 20.38 -5.60 -6.43
C ILE A 182 21.49 -4.61 -6.73
N ASP A 183 22.74 -4.91 -6.34
CA ASP A 183 23.92 -4.11 -6.72
C ASP A 183 24.34 -4.40 -8.17
N GLY A 184 23.41 -4.15 -9.09
CA GLY A 184 23.57 -4.31 -10.53
C GLY A 184 22.69 -3.31 -11.27
N ARG A 185 23.12 -2.93 -12.48
CA ARG A 185 22.35 -2.05 -13.35
C ARG A 185 21.28 -2.88 -14.08
N LEU A 186 20.04 -2.43 -14.03
CA LEU A 186 18.98 -2.97 -14.87
C LEU A 186 19.18 -2.48 -16.32
N ASN A 187 19.71 -3.34 -17.19
CA ASN A 187 19.79 -3.08 -18.63
C ASN A 187 18.48 -3.49 -19.33
N THR A 188 18.35 -3.16 -20.62
CA THR A 188 17.13 -3.43 -21.41
C THR A 188 16.77 -4.92 -21.44
N GLU A 189 17.77 -5.79 -21.60
CA GLU A 189 17.59 -7.24 -21.62
C GLU A 189 17.05 -7.77 -20.28
N SER A 190 17.67 -7.36 -19.17
CA SER A 190 17.25 -7.74 -17.81
C SER A 190 15.86 -7.20 -17.48
N HIS A 191 15.54 -5.98 -17.92
CA HIS A 191 14.22 -5.39 -17.74
C HIS A 191 13.13 -6.21 -18.45
N SER A 192 13.34 -6.53 -19.73
CA SER A 192 12.41 -7.35 -20.52
C SER A 192 12.26 -8.75 -19.93
N ALA A 193 13.37 -9.38 -19.53
CA ALA A 193 13.34 -10.70 -18.90
C ALA A 193 12.55 -10.68 -17.59
N LEU A 194 12.79 -9.69 -16.73
CA LEU A 194 12.08 -9.52 -15.46
C LEU A 194 10.57 -9.36 -15.67
N ALA A 195 10.17 -8.52 -16.64
CA ALA A 195 8.77 -8.32 -16.98
C ALA A 195 8.09 -9.62 -17.44
N VAL A 196 8.75 -10.38 -18.32
CA VAL A 196 8.24 -11.67 -18.81
C VAL A 196 8.11 -12.69 -17.67
N ILE A 197 9.09 -12.78 -16.79
CA ILE A 197 9.06 -13.72 -15.66
C ILE A 197 7.90 -13.37 -14.71
N TYR A 198 7.78 -12.12 -14.29
CA TYR A 198 6.71 -11.70 -13.37
C TYR A 198 5.31 -11.81 -14.00
N GLN A 199 5.16 -11.52 -15.30
CA GLN A 199 3.89 -11.72 -15.99
C GLN A 199 3.49 -13.20 -16.04
N ARG A 200 4.44 -14.10 -16.28
CA ARG A 200 4.18 -15.55 -16.26
C ARG A 200 3.80 -16.05 -14.87
N LEU A 201 4.52 -15.62 -13.83
CA LEU A 201 4.18 -15.95 -12.44
C LEU A 201 2.77 -15.48 -12.07
N ALA A 202 2.39 -14.26 -12.46
CA ALA A 202 1.04 -13.73 -12.19
C ALA A 202 -0.06 -14.58 -12.83
N ARG A 203 0.12 -14.95 -14.11
CA ARG A 203 -0.84 -15.79 -14.85
C ARG A 203 -1.03 -17.16 -14.19
N GLN A 204 0.06 -17.79 -13.76
CA GLN A 204 0.00 -19.13 -13.18
C GLN A 204 -0.56 -19.14 -11.76
N LEU A 205 -0.18 -18.16 -10.94
CA LEU A 205 -0.72 -18.03 -9.59
C LEU A 205 -2.21 -17.65 -9.61
N LYS A 206 -2.77 -17.25 -10.75
CA LYS A 206 -4.12 -16.66 -10.87
C LYS A 206 -4.29 -15.52 -9.85
N THR A 207 -3.22 -14.77 -9.62
CA THR A 207 -3.21 -13.63 -8.71
C THR A 207 -2.65 -12.41 -9.43
N ASN A 208 -3.18 -11.25 -9.07
CA ASN A 208 -2.57 -9.98 -9.45
C ASN A 208 -1.35 -9.78 -8.57
N LEU A 209 -0.17 -10.05 -9.11
CA LEU A 209 1.08 -9.68 -8.47
C LEU A 209 1.23 -8.15 -8.49
N PRO A 210 1.78 -7.54 -7.42
CA PRO A 210 2.06 -6.12 -7.43
C PRO A 210 3.08 -5.81 -8.52
N THR A 211 2.83 -4.74 -9.29
CA THR A 211 3.82 -4.21 -10.24
C THR A 211 4.96 -3.56 -9.45
N PRO A 212 6.23 -3.89 -9.72
CA PRO A 212 7.34 -3.23 -9.05
C PRO A 212 7.45 -1.78 -9.48
N GLU A 213 7.58 -0.87 -8.52
CA GLU A 213 8.23 0.40 -8.75
C GLU A 213 9.74 0.13 -8.89
N ILE A 214 10.31 0.56 -10.01
CA ILE A 214 11.72 0.35 -10.33
C ILE A 214 12.41 1.70 -10.24
N ILE A 215 13.32 1.83 -9.27
CA ILE A 215 14.17 3.02 -9.15
C ILE A 215 15.55 2.67 -9.72
N PRO A 216 15.85 3.06 -10.98
CA PRO A 216 17.13 2.75 -11.60
C PRO A 216 18.22 3.67 -11.03
N HIS A 217 19.28 3.08 -10.47
CA HIS A 217 20.49 3.80 -10.10
C HIS A 217 21.71 3.19 -10.82
N ARG A 218 22.76 3.99 -11.06
CA ARG A 218 23.91 3.60 -11.91
C ARG A 218 24.62 2.32 -11.47
N LYS A 219 24.54 1.96 -10.18
CA LYS A 219 25.20 0.80 -9.57
C LYS A 219 24.26 -0.10 -8.76
N ARG A 220 22.99 0.27 -8.63
CA ARG A 220 22.03 -0.40 -7.76
C ARG A 220 20.64 -0.30 -8.38
N THR A 221 19.91 -1.39 -8.39
CA THR A 221 18.51 -1.41 -8.79
C THR A 221 17.70 -1.77 -7.56
N ARG A 222 16.63 -1.01 -7.31
CA ARG A 222 15.64 -1.33 -6.28
C ARG A 222 14.33 -1.67 -6.96
N LEU A 223 13.78 -2.83 -6.58
CA LEU A 223 12.46 -3.28 -6.98
C LEU A 223 11.57 -3.20 -5.75
N THR A 224 10.60 -2.29 -5.76
CA THR A 224 9.71 -2.05 -4.63
C THR A 224 8.29 -2.48 -4.96
N PHE A 225 7.72 -3.33 -4.12
CA PHE A 225 6.38 -3.88 -4.29
C PHE A 225 5.49 -3.47 -3.13
N ALA A 226 4.63 -2.48 -3.35
CA ALA A 226 3.63 -2.07 -2.37
C ALA A 226 2.45 -3.04 -2.33
N LEU A 227 1.97 -3.35 -1.12
CA LEU A 227 0.89 -4.28 -0.85
C LEU A 227 -0.24 -3.57 -0.11
N ARG A 228 -1.44 -4.14 -0.19
CA ARG A 228 -2.59 -3.64 0.58
C ARG A 228 -2.65 -4.18 2.02
N ARG A 229 -1.97 -5.29 2.32
CA ARG A 229 -2.06 -5.98 3.61
C ARG A 229 -0.79 -6.73 3.96
N ASP A 230 -0.53 -6.86 5.25
CA ASP A 230 0.65 -7.53 5.80
C ASP A 230 0.71 -9.02 5.48
N GLU A 231 -0.44 -9.73 5.43
CA GLU A 231 -0.43 -11.20 5.26
C GLU A 231 0.07 -11.66 3.89
N LYS A 232 0.27 -10.72 2.97
CA LYS A 232 0.85 -10.97 1.64
C LYS A 232 2.36 -10.78 1.60
N LEU A 233 2.99 -10.17 2.61
CA LEU A 233 4.42 -9.81 2.59
C LEU A 233 5.32 -10.99 2.27
N PHE A 234 5.24 -12.07 3.05
CA PHE A 234 6.12 -13.23 2.89
C PHE A 234 5.86 -14.00 1.60
N LEU A 235 4.59 -14.10 1.16
CA LEU A 235 4.26 -14.75 -0.11
C LEU A 235 4.76 -13.95 -1.30
N THR A 236 4.62 -12.62 -1.26
CA THR A 236 5.16 -11.73 -2.29
C THR A 236 6.68 -11.80 -2.31
N ALA A 237 7.35 -11.71 -1.15
CA ALA A 237 8.80 -11.84 -1.06
C ALA A 237 9.27 -13.17 -1.65
N TYR A 238 8.65 -14.28 -1.26
CA TYR A 238 8.92 -15.60 -1.84
C TYR A 238 8.75 -15.58 -3.37
N THR A 239 7.65 -15.02 -3.88
CA THR A 239 7.37 -15.03 -5.32
C THR A 239 8.34 -14.13 -6.11
N MET A 240 8.69 -12.96 -5.58
CA MET A 240 9.53 -11.99 -6.28
C MET A 240 11.01 -12.39 -6.32
N MET A 241 11.41 -13.33 -5.47
CA MET A 241 12.74 -13.95 -5.46
C MET A 241 12.95 -14.97 -6.58
N PHE A 242 11.90 -15.45 -7.25
CA PHE A 242 12.02 -16.51 -8.27
C PHE A 242 13.03 -16.27 -9.40
N PRO A 243 13.20 -15.04 -9.94
CA PRO A 243 14.13 -14.80 -11.03
C PRO A 243 15.60 -15.04 -10.67
N PHE A 244 15.97 -15.10 -9.38
CA PHE A 244 17.36 -15.13 -8.96
C PHE A 244 17.91 -16.56 -8.87
N THR A 245 19.18 -16.76 -9.21
CA THR A 245 19.79 -18.10 -9.22
C THR A 245 19.89 -18.71 -7.82
N ASP A 246 20.02 -17.90 -6.78
CA ASP A 246 20.09 -18.33 -5.39
C ASP A 246 18.70 -18.55 -4.74
N ALA A 247 17.62 -18.38 -5.50
CA ALA A 247 16.25 -18.45 -5.00
C ALA A 247 15.97 -19.75 -4.23
N VAL A 248 16.51 -20.89 -4.68
CA VAL A 248 16.33 -22.19 -4.00
C VAL A 248 16.79 -22.13 -2.54
N ILE A 249 18.00 -21.61 -2.30
CA ILE A 249 18.56 -21.48 -0.95
C ILE A 249 17.72 -20.50 -0.13
N SER A 250 17.44 -19.35 -0.71
CA SER A 250 16.80 -18.23 -0.03
C SER A 250 15.33 -18.53 0.31
N HIS A 251 14.64 -19.27 -0.56
CA HIS A 251 13.31 -19.84 -0.32
C HIS A 251 13.33 -20.88 0.79
N GLN A 252 14.27 -21.83 0.76
CA GLN A 252 14.35 -22.87 1.78
C GLN A 252 14.62 -22.25 3.16
N ALA A 253 15.56 -21.32 3.25
CA ALA A 253 15.87 -20.60 4.48
C ALA A 253 14.65 -19.86 5.05
N LEU A 254 13.91 -19.12 4.20
CA LEU A 254 12.70 -18.41 4.63
C LEU A 254 11.64 -19.37 5.18
N ILE A 255 11.37 -20.47 4.47
CA ILE A 255 10.36 -21.45 4.91
C ILE A 255 10.75 -22.12 6.22
N GLU A 256 12.00 -22.53 6.38
CA GLU A 256 12.50 -23.16 7.60
C GLU A 256 12.37 -22.22 8.81
N GLN A 257 12.72 -20.94 8.65
CA GLN A 257 12.57 -19.93 9.69
C GLN A 257 11.11 -19.75 10.10
N LEU A 258 10.22 -19.53 9.13
CA LEU A 258 8.79 -19.35 9.41
C LEU A 258 8.19 -20.59 10.09
N ARG A 259 8.57 -21.80 9.65
CA ARG A 259 8.10 -23.06 10.26
C ARG A 259 8.58 -23.23 11.70
N SER A 260 9.85 -22.92 11.98
CA SER A 260 10.41 -23.02 13.33
C SER A 260 9.62 -22.18 14.34
N ILE A 261 9.19 -20.98 13.94
CA ILE A 261 8.36 -20.10 14.77
C ILE A 261 6.98 -20.72 14.99
N THR A 262 6.35 -21.24 13.93
CA THR A 262 4.99 -21.80 14.04
C THR A 262 4.87 -23.02 14.95
N GLN A 263 5.92 -23.85 15.06
CA GLN A 263 5.90 -25.07 15.87
C GLN A 263 5.83 -24.78 17.37
N GLU A 264 6.53 -23.75 17.85
CA GLU A 264 6.50 -23.38 19.27
C GLU A 264 5.25 -22.58 19.64
N CYS A 265 4.64 -21.86 18.69
CA CYS A 265 3.35 -21.21 18.89
C CYS A 265 2.21 -22.18 19.25
N LEU A 266 2.36 -23.48 18.97
CA LEU A 266 1.42 -24.51 19.41
C LEU A 266 1.35 -24.66 20.94
N GLN A 267 2.39 -24.22 21.66
CA GLN A 267 2.46 -24.34 23.12
C GLN A 267 1.70 -23.21 23.84
N GLN A 268 1.53 -22.04 23.22
CA GLN A 268 0.76 -20.91 23.76
C GLN A 268 0.02 -20.15 22.64
N PRO A 269 -1.20 -20.56 22.27
CA PRO A 269 -1.88 -20.04 21.10
C PRO A 269 -2.46 -18.64 21.34
N LYS A 270 -1.70 -17.61 20.98
CA LYS A 270 -2.25 -16.24 20.85
C LYS A 270 -2.97 -16.09 19.51
N PRO A 271 -4.06 -15.30 19.42
CA PRO A 271 -4.80 -15.04 18.16
C PRO A 271 -3.92 -14.68 16.96
N GLN A 272 -2.97 -13.76 17.15
CA GLN A 272 -2.03 -13.33 16.12
C GLN A 272 -1.09 -14.47 15.67
N MET A 273 -0.71 -15.36 16.58
CA MET A 273 0.15 -16.50 16.26
C MET A 273 -0.60 -17.58 15.48
N GLN A 274 -1.89 -17.79 15.77
CA GLN A 274 -2.73 -18.66 14.95
C GLN A 274 -2.95 -18.09 13.54
N ALA A 275 -3.18 -16.78 13.45
CA ALA A 275 -3.27 -16.08 12.16
C ALA A 275 -1.96 -16.23 11.36
N PHE A 276 -0.82 -16.09 12.03
CA PHE A 276 0.50 -16.35 11.46
C PHE A 276 0.66 -17.80 10.97
N GLN A 277 0.26 -18.80 11.77
CA GLN A 277 0.27 -20.20 11.35
C GLN A 277 -0.55 -20.43 10.07
N ARG A 278 -1.76 -19.86 9.99
CA ARG A 278 -2.60 -19.95 8.77
C ARG A 278 -1.92 -19.31 7.57
N MET A 279 -1.25 -18.17 7.75
CA MET A 279 -0.51 -17.50 6.69
C MET A 279 0.64 -18.37 6.19
N VAL A 280 1.42 -18.97 7.09
CA VAL A 280 2.51 -19.89 6.74
C VAL A 280 1.97 -21.14 6.02
N THR A 281 0.84 -21.69 6.46
CA THR A 281 0.18 -22.82 5.76
C THR A 281 -0.25 -22.43 4.35
N ASN A 282 -0.88 -21.28 4.17
CA ASN A 282 -1.27 -20.76 2.85
C ASN A 282 -0.03 -20.59 1.95
N LEU A 283 1.02 -19.97 2.48
CA LEU A 283 2.28 -19.81 1.76
C LEU A 283 2.86 -21.16 1.30
N ASN A 284 2.86 -22.18 2.16
CA ASN A 284 3.31 -23.52 1.80
C ASN A 284 2.43 -24.19 0.73
N GLN A 285 1.12 -24.00 0.78
CA GLN A 285 0.19 -24.50 -0.24
C GLN A 285 0.43 -23.82 -1.59
N GLN A 286 0.58 -22.49 -1.62
CA GLN A 286 0.89 -21.75 -2.84
C GLN A 286 2.25 -22.13 -3.41
N ARG A 287 3.25 -22.31 -2.54
CA ARG A 287 4.56 -22.83 -2.91
C ARG A 287 4.46 -24.19 -3.60
N GLN A 288 3.65 -25.11 -3.08
CA GLN A 288 3.52 -26.43 -3.71
C GLN A 288 2.91 -26.33 -5.11
N LYS A 289 1.89 -25.47 -5.30
CA LYS A 289 1.33 -25.19 -6.63
C LYS A 289 2.38 -24.62 -7.58
N ILE A 290 3.13 -23.64 -7.10
CA ILE A 290 4.29 -23.05 -7.79
C ILE A 290 5.27 -24.14 -8.25
N ILE A 291 5.65 -25.07 -7.38
CA ILE A 291 6.62 -26.12 -7.71
C ILE A 291 6.03 -27.14 -8.70
N THR A 292 4.78 -27.56 -8.50
CA THR A 292 4.15 -28.62 -9.31
C THR A 292 3.75 -28.12 -10.71
N ASP A 293 3.27 -26.89 -10.84
CA ASP A 293 2.77 -26.35 -12.12
C ASP A 293 3.88 -25.73 -12.99
N MET A 294 5.08 -25.52 -12.42
CA MET A 294 6.15 -24.84 -13.13
C MET A 294 7.27 -25.77 -13.58
N GLN A 295 7.47 -25.84 -14.90
CA GLN A 295 8.79 -26.06 -15.52
C GLN A 295 9.72 -24.85 -15.29
N LEU A 296 9.72 -24.26 -14.08
CA LEU A 296 10.38 -22.98 -13.74
C LEU A 296 11.90 -23.04 -13.82
N GLN A 297 12.46 -24.24 -13.63
CA GLN A 297 13.88 -24.47 -13.80
C GLN A 297 14.34 -23.96 -15.17
N SER A 298 13.54 -24.13 -16.24
CA SER A 298 13.89 -23.65 -17.59
C SER A 298 13.96 -22.13 -17.74
N LEU A 299 13.13 -21.38 -17.01
CA LEU A 299 13.08 -19.92 -17.08
C LEU A 299 14.18 -19.26 -16.27
N ALA A 300 14.42 -19.74 -15.04
CA ALA A 300 15.58 -19.33 -14.27
C ALA A 300 16.88 -19.68 -15.03
N GLN A 301 16.95 -20.87 -15.66
CA GLN A 301 18.07 -21.29 -16.51
C GLN A 301 18.31 -20.33 -17.69
N SER A 302 17.26 -19.80 -18.32
CA SER A 302 17.43 -18.86 -19.45
C SER A 302 18.06 -17.52 -19.07
N VAL A 303 17.99 -17.14 -17.79
CA VAL A 303 18.56 -15.86 -17.29
C VAL A 303 19.73 -16.07 -16.32
N GLN A 304 20.10 -17.32 -16.04
CA GLN A 304 21.18 -17.69 -15.12
C GLN A 304 22.56 -17.15 -15.55
N SER A 305 22.78 -16.90 -16.83
CA SER A 305 24.03 -16.33 -17.34
C SER A 305 24.11 -14.80 -17.17
N VAL A 306 22.98 -14.14 -16.87
CA VAL A 306 22.90 -12.68 -16.78
C VAL A 306 23.32 -12.24 -15.37
N PRO A 307 24.32 -11.35 -15.22
CA PRO A 307 24.82 -10.92 -13.91
C PRO A 307 23.75 -10.32 -12.98
N PHE A 308 22.73 -9.68 -13.56
CA PHE A 308 21.62 -9.06 -12.82
C PHE A 308 20.79 -10.07 -12.02
N PHE A 309 20.66 -11.30 -12.50
CA PHE A 309 19.82 -12.34 -11.89
C PHE A 309 20.61 -13.32 -11.02
N GLN A 310 21.90 -13.08 -10.74
CA GLN A 310 22.71 -13.97 -9.91
C GLN A 310 22.14 -14.10 -8.49
N ALA A 311 22.22 -13.02 -7.71
CA ALA A 311 21.65 -12.98 -6.38
C ALA A 311 21.27 -11.54 -6.03
N PRO A 312 20.18 -11.33 -5.29
CA PRO A 312 19.91 -10.02 -4.72
C PRO A 312 20.98 -9.71 -3.67
N THR A 313 21.23 -8.43 -3.41
CA THR A 313 22.09 -8.00 -2.31
C THR A 313 21.34 -8.05 -0.99
N ARG A 314 20.09 -7.56 -0.98
CA ARG A 314 19.22 -7.53 0.20
C ARG A 314 17.76 -7.74 -0.19
N ILE A 315 17.00 -8.35 0.70
CA ILE A 315 15.54 -8.41 0.64
C ILE A 315 14.99 -7.91 1.97
N ILE A 316 14.20 -6.86 1.90
CA ILE A 316 13.62 -6.19 3.06
C ILE A 316 12.10 -6.27 2.92
N VAL A 317 11.42 -6.53 4.02
CA VAL A 317 9.97 -6.40 4.11
C VAL A 317 9.61 -5.38 5.17
N THR A 318 8.65 -4.52 4.88
CA THR A 318 8.16 -3.50 5.80
C THR A 318 6.68 -3.76 6.07
N ASN A 319 6.27 -3.77 7.33
CA ASN A 319 4.87 -3.99 7.71
C ASN A 319 4.07 -2.68 7.78
N SER A 320 2.77 -2.78 7.98
CA SER A 320 1.84 -1.65 8.14
C SER A 320 2.16 -0.70 9.29
N SER A 321 2.98 -1.15 10.25
CA SER A 321 3.48 -0.35 11.38
C SER A 321 4.79 0.38 11.07
N ALA A 322 5.28 0.32 9.83
CA ALA A 322 6.54 0.87 9.35
C ALA A 322 7.80 0.22 9.97
N GLN A 323 7.67 -0.98 10.55
CA GLN A 323 8.83 -1.76 10.98
C GLN A 323 9.41 -2.50 9.78
N GLU A 324 10.74 -2.52 9.66
CA GLU A 324 11.47 -3.28 8.64
C GLU A 324 11.99 -4.61 9.20
N LEU A 325 12.05 -5.62 8.33
CA LEU A 325 12.68 -6.91 8.58
C LEU A 325 13.55 -7.28 7.38
N LEU A 326 14.85 -7.43 7.62
CA LEU A 326 15.81 -7.92 6.63
C LEU A 326 15.67 -9.44 6.53
N LEU A 327 15.01 -9.95 5.50
CA LEU A 327 14.83 -11.39 5.29
C LEU A 327 16.13 -12.06 4.83
N TYR A 328 16.91 -11.33 4.05
CA TYR A 328 18.08 -11.85 3.37
C TYR A 328 19.10 -10.73 3.17
N SER A 329 20.37 -11.03 3.42
CA SER A 329 21.49 -10.20 2.99
C SER A 329 22.68 -11.07 2.58
N ASN A 330 23.23 -10.76 1.41
CA ASN A 330 24.42 -11.42 0.87
C ASN A 330 25.67 -10.55 1.09
N PRO A 331 26.56 -10.90 2.03
CA PRO A 331 27.73 -10.07 2.34
C PRO A 331 28.89 -10.24 1.36
N THR A 332 28.87 -11.25 0.47
CA THR A 332 29.97 -11.51 -0.48
C THR A 332 29.77 -10.84 -1.83
N PHE A 333 28.57 -10.33 -2.12
CA PHE A 333 28.28 -9.65 -3.38
C PHE A 333 28.82 -8.21 -3.35
N GLY A 334 29.78 -7.90 -4.24
CA GLY A 334 30.47 -6.60 -4.32
C GLY A 334 31.99 -6.63 -4.06
N ARG A 335 32.55 -7.75 -3.59
CA ARG A 335 34.02 -7.97 -3.51
C ARG A 335 34.40 -9.24 -4.27
N ARG A 336 34.81 -9.07 -5.54
CA ARG A 336 35.45 -10.11 -6.39
C ARG A 336 34.67 -11.42 -6.58
N SER A 337 33.43 -11.40 -7.11
CA SER A 337 32.69 -12.64 -7.42
C SER A 337 32.76 -13.10 -8.88
N ASN A 338 33.61 -12.51 -9.74
CA ASN A 338 33.73 -12.93 -11.14
C ASN A 338 34.70 -14.10 -11.36
N GLN A 339 35.53 -14.48 -10.39
CA GLN A 339 36.48 -15.61 -10.53
C GLN A 339 36.00 -16.91 -9.87
N MET A 340 35.09 -16.85 -8.89
CA MET A 340 34.65 -18.05 -8.16
C MET A 340 33.42 -18.73 -8.77
N LEU A 341 32.55 -18.01 -9.51
CA LEU A 341 31.34 -18.61 -10.09
C LEU A 341 31.60 -19.42 -11.37
N THR A 342 32.69 -19.14 -12.09
CA THR A 342 33.10 -19.90 -13.28
C THR A 342 33.72 -21.26 -12.96
N ASP A 343 34.35 -21.41 -11.79
CA ASP A 343 34.95 -22.69 -11.36
C ASP A 343 33.96 -23.58 -10.57
N CYS A 344 32.75 -23.08 -10.27
CA CYS A 344 31.78 -23.72 -9.38
C CYS A 344 30.67 -24.53 -10.07
N ILE A 345 30.82 -24.87 -11.35
CA ILE A 345 29.82 -25.69 -12.09
C ILE A 345 29.88 -27.18 -11.69
N GLU A 346 30.88 -27.64 -10.91
CA GLU A 346 31.06 -29.09 -10.66
C GLU A 346 30.44 -29.68 -9.38
N SER A 347 29.79 -28.92 -8.48
CA SER A 347 28.95 -29.58 -7.44
C SER A 347 27.92 -28.66 -6.77
N GLU A 348 26.65 -28.79 -7.15
CA GLU A 348 25.52 -28.08 -6.51
C GLU A 348 25.55 -28.19 -4.97
N LYS A 349 25.90 -29.35 -4.40
CA LYS A 349 25.92 -29.55 -2.94
C LYS A 349 26.97 -28.73 -2.18
N THR A 350 28.13 -28.45 -2.78
CA THR A 350 29.24 -27.76 -2.10
C THR A 350 29.08 -26.24 -2.14
N VAL A 351 28.50 -25.72 -3.23
CA VAL A 351 28.14 -24.30 -3.39
C VAL A 351 27.01 -23.92 -2.42
N LEU A 352 25.99 -24.77 -2.28
CA LEU A 352 24.87 -24.58 -1.36
C LEU A 352 25.34 -24.49 0.11
N GLN A 353 26.33 -25.29 0.53
CA GLN A 353 26.90 -25.25 1.88
C GLN A 353 27.77 -24.00 2.11
N THR A 354 28.54 -23.58 1.10
CA THR A 354 29.48 -22.46 1.21
C THR A 354 28.77 -21.10 1.19
N ILE A 355 27.70 -20.95 0.40
CA ILE A 355 26.83 -19.77 0.39
C ILE A 355 25.91 -19.77 1.63
N GLY A 356 25.36 -20.93 2.00
CA GLY A 356 24.48 -21.10 3.16
C GLY A 356 25.06 -20.59 4.47
N GLY A 357 26.37 -20.74 4.69
CA GLY A 357 27.07 -20.33 5.91
C GLY A 357 27.40 -18.83 6.04
N ARG A 358 27.22 -18.03 4.97
CA ARG A 358 27.52 -16.57 4.98
C ARG A 358 26.29 -15.69 4.89
N LEU A 359 25.09 -16.27 4.82
CA LEU A 359 23.84 -15.53 4.77
C LEU A 359 23.52 -14.91 6.14
N SER A 360 23.41 -13.58 6.19
CA SER A 360 22.85 -12.91 7.36
C SER A 360 21.33 -13.05 7.28
N ARG A 361 20.76 -13.66 8.32
CA ARG A 361 19.32 -13.94 8.44
C ARG A 361 18.78 -13.22 9.68
N PRO A 362 17.49 -12.83 9.67
CA PRO A 362 16.89 -12.18 10.82
C PRO A 362 16.85 -13.14 12.00
N ARG A 363 17.06 -12.60 13.20
CA ARG A 363 16.94 -13.39 14.43
C ARG A 363 15.48 -13.75 14.65
N ARG A 364 15.25 -14.88 15.32
CA ARG A 364 13.90 -15.35 15.61
C ARG A 364 13.03 -14.30 16.32
N ASP A 365 13.59 -13.63 17.32
CA ASP A 365 12.88 -12.61 18.10
C ASP A 365 12.49 -11.39 17.25
N GLU A 366 13.32 -11.04 16.26
CA GLU A 366 13.02 -9.95 15.31
C GLU A 366 11.81 -10.30 14.45
N ILE A 367 11.72 -11.54 13.96
CA ILE A 367 10.58 -12.00 13.17
C ILE A 367 9.30 -12.02 14.03
N ILE A 368 9.38 -12.50 15.28
CA ILE A 368 8.23 -12.50 16.20
C ILE A 368 7.77 -11.08 16.50
N GLN A 369 8.69 -10.17 16.80
CA GLN A 369 8.38 -8.75 17.03
C GLN A 369 7.73 -8.12 15.79
N PHE A 370 8.26 -8.41 14.61
CA PHE A 370 7.74 -7.93 13.34
C PHE A 370 6.31 -8.43 13.07
N ILE A 371 6.03 -9.71 13.34
CA ILE A 371 4.69 -10.32 13.17
C ILE A 371 3.70 -9.80 14.21
N ASN A 372 4.13 -9.55 15.45
CA ASN A 372 3.25 -9.01 16.49
C ASN A 372 2.71 -7.61 16.14
N GLN A 373 3.37 -6.90 15.23
CA GLN A 373 2.92 -5.62 14.69
C GLN A 373 2.04 -5.73 13.43
N PHE A 374 1.74 -6.96 12.96
CA PHE A 374 0.87 -7.16 11.81
C PHE A 374 -0.57 -6.73 12.10
N ARG A 375 -1.20 -6.13 11.10
CA ARG A 375 -2.63 -5.87 11.06
C ARG A 375 -3.35 -6.99 10.34
N TRP A 376 -3.74 -8.00 11.12
CA TRP A 376 -4.48 -9.17 10.61
C TRP A 376 -5.91 -8.80 10.22
N SER A 377 -6.31 -9.21 9.03
CA SER A 377 -7.70 -9.14 8.59
C SER A 377 -8.59 -10.12 9.35
N GLU A 378 -9.87 -9.79 9.47
CA GLU A 378 -10.83 -10.61 10.20
C GLU A 378 -10.89 -12.05 9.67
N HIS A 379 -10.70 -12.31 8.38
CA HIS A 379 -10.65 -13.68 7.85
C HIS A 379 -9.56 -14.54 8.52
N TYR A 380 -8.40 -13.95 8.83
CA TYR A 380 -7.32 -14.66 9.51
C TYR A 380 -7.60 -14.85 11.02
N LEU A 381 -8.41 -13.97 11.61
CA LEU A 381 -8.81 -14.02 13.02
C LEU A 381 -10.07 -14.87 13.27
N ARG A 382 -11.08 -14.88 12.38
CA ARG A 382 -12.41 -15.48 12.56
C ARG A 382 -12.44 -16.99 12.77
N GLY A 383 -11.39 -17.72 12.44
CA GLY A 383 -11.28 -19.12 12.88
C GLY A 383 -10.97 -19.29 14.38
N LEU A 384 -11.18 -18.26 15.20
CA LEU A 384 -11.06 -18.26 16.68
C LEU A 384 -12.42 -18.29 17.38
N SER A 385 -13.53 -18.22 16.64
CA SER A 385 -14.87 -18.43 17.18
C SER A 385 -15.35 -19.82 16.78
N SER A 386 -15.00 -20.80 17.60
CA SER A 386 -15.71 -22.07 17.72
C SER A 386 -15.92 -22.35 19.20
#